data_AF-A0A9E5EZM8-F1
#
_entry.id   AF-A0A9E5EZM8-F1
#
_cell.length_a   1.000
_cell.length_b   1.000
_cell.length_c   1.000
_cell.angle_alpha   90.00
_cell.angle_beta   90.00
_cell.angle_gamma   90.00
#
_symmetry.space_group_name_H-M   'P 1'
#
loop_
_entity.id
_entity.type
_entity.pdbx_description
1 polymer ?
#
loop_
_entity_poly.entity_id
_entity_poly.type
_entity_poly.pdbx_seq_one_letter_code
_entity_poly.pdbx_strand_id
1 'polypeptide(L)'
;MAPYPELKFYAAVKLVVALDTSGSIGQELLSQFFMEINSIYKMGTRITVIECDAAVQQSYEYKGKMASDVKGYGGTDFDPVFEFITKGPKVDGCIYLTDGFGPTPKIVPRCKVLWVISPGGTDRAVKNSFGSIVFMKKNNARSE
;
A
#
# COMPACT_ATOMS: atom_id res chain seq x y z
N MET A 1 36.87 12.15 12.40
CA MET A 1 36.36 13.48 11.96
C MET A 1 35.78 13.28 10.56
N ALA A 2 34.45 13.37 10.40
CA ALA A 2 33.80 13.15 9.11
C ALA A 2 34.06 14.37 8.19
N PRO A 3 34.44 14.19 6.91
CA PRO A 3 35.04 15.26 6.11
C PRO A 3 34.07 16.35 5.61
N TYR A 4 32.76 16.28 5.86
CA TYR A 4 31.80 17.24 5.30
C TYR A 4 30.66 17.58 6.30
N PRO A 5 30.73 18.72 7.00
CA PRO A 5 29.72 19.15 7.99
C PRO A 5 28.35 19.47 7.38
N GLU A 6 28.29 19.77 6.08
CA GLU A 6 27.08 20.23 5.37
C GLU A 6 26.17 19.11 4.86
N LEU A 7 26.66 17.86 4.77
CA LEU A 7 25.88 16.77 4.17
C LEU A 7 24.86 16.21 5.18
N LYS A 8 23.64 16.75 5.15
CA LYS A 8 22.49 16.11 5.82
C LYS A 8 22.09 14.87 5.05
N PHE A 9 22.61 13.72 5.46
CA PHE A 9 22.06 12.43 5.06
C PHE A 9 20.68 12.26 5.71
N TYR A 10 19.63 12.58 4.98
CA TYR A 10 18.29 12.13 5.37
C TYR A 10 18.25 10.61 5.24
N ALA A 11 17.94 9.92 6.33
CA ALA A 11 17.76 8.47 6.28
C ALA A 11 16.71 8.14 5.21
N ALA A 12 17.02 7.16 4.35
CA ALA A 12 16.09 6.72 3.32
C ALA A 12 14.79 6.23 3.98
N VAL A 13 13.66 6.82 3.57
CA VAL A 13 12.33 6.44 4.08
C VAL A 13 12.04 4.99 3.72
N LYS A 14 11.66 4.19 4.71
CA LYS A 14 11.25 2.80 4.55
C LYS A 14 9.73 2.75 4.41
N LEU A 15 9.26 2.64 3.17
CA LEU A 15 7.84 2.62 2.85
C LEU A 15 7.37 1.20 2.55
N VAL A 16 6.25 0.82 3.15
CA VAL A 16 5.48 -0.36 2.75
C VAL A 16 4.26 0.10 1.97
N VAL A 17 3.98 -0.59 0.87
CA VAL A 17 2.69 -0.52 0.18
C VAL A 17 2.00 -1.86 0.37
N ALA A 18 0.87 -1.85 1.05
CA ALA A 18 -0.04 -2.98 1.09
C ALA A 18 -1.01 -2.87 -0.10
N LEU A 19 -1.11 -3.95 -0.86
CA LEU A 19 -1.93 -4.05 -2.06
C LEU A 19 -3.01 -5.08 -1.79
N ASP A 20 -4.25 -4.62 -1.74
CA ASP A 20 -5.42 -5.50 -1.69
C ASP A 20 -5.51 -6.30 -3.00
N THR A 21 -5.53 -7.63 -2.88
CA THR A 21 -5.67 -8.57 -3.99
C THR A 21 -6.90 -9.47 -3.82
N SER A 22 -7.86 -9.03 -2.99
CA SER A 22 -9.14 -9.71 -2.80
C SER A 22 -9.99 -9.78 -4.07
N GLY A 23 -11.03 -10.61 -4.04
CA GLY A 23 -11.87 -10.89 -5.21
C GLY A 23 -12.58 -9.69 -5.83
N SER A 24 -12.73 -8.57 -5.12
CA SER A 24 -13.32 -7.34 -5.65
C SER A 24 -12.34 -6.51 -6.49
N ILE A 25 -11.04 -6.79 -6.40
CA ILE A 25 -10.00 -6.07 -7.12
C ILE A 25 -9.80 -6.68 -8.51
N GLY A 26 -10.48 -6.09 -9.50
CA GLY A 26 -10.31 -6.45 -10.91
C GLY A 26 -8.98 -5.97 -11.51
N GLN A 27 -8.63 -6.50 -12.68
CA GLN A 27 -7.35 -6.20 -13.37
C GLN A 27 -7.15 -4.71 -13.68
N GLU A 28 -8.21 -3.99 -14.03
CA GLU A 28 -8.14 -2.56 -14.29
C GLU A 28 -7.76 -1.76 -13.04
N LEU A 29 -8.39 -2.06 -11.90
CA LEU A 29 -8.08 -1.40 -10.64
C LEU A 29 -6.68 -1.76 -10.14
N LEU A 30 -6.30 -3.03 -10.27
CA LEU A 30 -4.95 -3.49 -9.96
C LEU A 30 -3.89 -2.73 -10.76
N SER A 31 -4.11 -2.54 -12.07
CA SER A 31 -3.25 -1.73 -12.92
C SER A 31 -3.15 -0.28 -12.43
N GLN A 32 -4.28 0.33 -12.02
CA GLN A 32 -4.29 1.67 -11.44
C GLN A 32 -3.47 1.74 -10.14
N PHE A 33 -3.60 0.77 -9.25
CA PHE A 33 -2.79 0.68 -8.04
C PHE A 33 -1.28 0.61 -8.37
N PHE A 34 -0.89 -0.23 -9.33
CA PHE A 34 0.52 -0.30 -9.74
C PHE A 34 1.02 0.99 -10.40
N MET A 35 0.18 1.77 -11.09
CA MET A 35 0.56 3.09 -11.60
C MET A 35 0.92 4.06 -10.45
N GLU A 36 0.16 4.04 -9.36
CA GLU A 36 0.46 4.85 -8.17
C GLU A 36 1.76 4.38 -7.49
N ILE A 37 1.93 3.06 -7.29
CA ILE A 37 3.17 2.48 -6.73
C ILE A 37 4.38 2.88 -7.57
N ASN A 38 4.24 2.81 -8.90
CA ASN A 38 5.31 3.15 -9.82
C ASN A 38 5.66 4.64 -9.78
N SER A 39 4.67 5.51 -9.59
CA SER A 39 4.87 6.95 -9.44
C SER A 39 5.70 7.26 -8.19
N ILE A 40 5.38 6.62 -7.05
CA ILE A 40 6.15 6.75 -5.80
C ILE A 40 7.57 6.20 -5.96
N TYR A 41 7.72 5.07 -6.64
CA TYR A 41 9.02 4.43 -6.90
C TYR A 41 9.94 5.33 -7.74
N LYS A 42 9.40 5.97 -8.79
CA LYS A 42 10.14 6.89 -9.67
C LYS A 42 10.68 8.13 -8.94
N MET A 43 10.15 8.47 -7.77
CA MET A 43 10.69 9.53 -6.91
C MET A 43 11.96 9.11 -6.14
N GLY A 44 12.46 7.89 -6.35
CA GLY A 44 13.65 7.35 -5.67
C GLY A 44 13.36 6.68 -4.32
N THR A 45 12.08 6.43 -4.01
CA THR A 45 11.66 5.77 -2.77
C THR A 45 11.84 4.26 -2.88
N ARG A 46 12.44 3.63 -1.87
CA ARG A 46 12.45 2.16 -1.75
C ARG A 46 11.11 1.70 -1.19
N ILE A 47 10.46 0.81 -1.93
CA ILE A 47 9.11 0.34 -1.61
C ILE A 47 9.15 -1.18 -1.42
N THR A 48 8.62 -1.64 -0.31
CA THR A 48 8.23 -3.05 -0.13
C THR A 48 6.74 -3.18 -0.41
N VAL A 49 6.38 -3.98 -1.40
CA VAL A 49 4.98 -4.32 -1.70
C VAL A 49 4.61 -5.56 -0.90
N ILE A 50 3.43 -5.55 -0.29
CA ILE A 50 2.79 -6.70 0.36
C ILE A 50 1.44 -6.91 -0.31
N GLU A 51 1.27 -8.04 -0.99
CA GLU A 51 -0.02 -8.44 -1.55
C GLU A 51 -0.81 -9.20 -0.48
N CYS A 52 -2.07 -8.83 -0.28
CA CYS A 52 -2.90 -9.40 0.78
C CYS A 52 -4.37 -9.47 0.36
N ASP A 53 -5.01 -10.61 0.66
CA ASP A 53 -6.45 -10.80 0.64
C ASP A 53 -6.95 -11.13 2.05
N ALA A 54 -7.35 -12.37 2.35
CA ALA A 54 -7.61 -12.86 3.70
C ALA A 54 -6.32 -13.21 4.45
N ALA A 55 -5.20 -13.32 3.74
CA ALA A 55 -3.86 -13.49 4.30
C ALA A 55 -2.81 -12.79 3.43
N VAL A 56 -1.62 -12.56 3.98
CA VAL A 56 -0.48 -12.09 3.19
C VAL A 56 -0.10 -13.18 2.19
N GLN A 57 -0.15 -12.86 0.90
CA GLN A 57 0.13 -13.77 -0.19
C GLN A 57 1.62 -13.74 -0.56
N GLN A 58 2.19 -12.54 -0.63
CA GLN A 58 3.62 -12.33 -0.90
C GLN A 58 4.08 -10.94 -0.47
N SER A 59 5.40 -10.83 -0.22
CA SER A 59 6.06 -9.55 0.03
C SER A 59 7.37 -9.47 -0.75
N TYR A 60 7.62 -8.34 -1.42
CA TYR A 60 8.82 -8.17 -2.23
C TYR A 60 9.21 -6.69 -2.35
N GLU A 61 10.48 -6.43 -2.66
CA GLU A 61 10.94 -5.09 -3.02
C GLU A 61 10.46 -4.77 -4.44
N TYR A 62 9.77 -3.63 -4.62
CA TYR A 62 9.31 -3.20 -5.92
C TYR A 62 10.47 -2.72 -6.79
N LYS A 63 10.58 -3.27 -8.00
CA LYS A 63 11.67 -2.99 -8.96
C LYS A 63 11.20 -2.23 -10.20
N GLY A 64 10.10 -1.48 -10.09
CA GLY A 64 9.57 -0.68 -11.21
C GLY A 64 8.70 -1.44 -12.21
N LYS A 65 8.30 -2.66 -11.89
CA LYS A 65 7.38 -3.47 -12.71
C LYS A 65 6.38 -4.23 -11.84
N MET A 66 5.15 -4.33 -12.33
CA MET A 66 4.12 -5.20 -11.76
C MET A 66 4.61 -6.64 -11.74
N ALA A 67 4.27 -7.39 -10.67
CA ALA A 67 4.52 -8.82 -10.63
C ALA A 67 3.68 -9.53 -11.72
N SER A 68 4.25 -10.52 -12.39
CA SER A 68 3.56 -11.28 -13.45
C SER A 68 2.35 -12.05 -12.93
N ASP A 69 2.40 -12.45 -11.66
CA ASP A 69 1.42 -13.34 -11.03
C ASP A 69 0.98 -12.74 -9.70
N VAL A 70 -0.02 -11.87 -9.74
CA VAL A 70 -0.68 -11.41 -8.51
C VAL A 70 -1.55 -12.53 -7.98
N LYS A 71 -1.31 -12.94 -6.73
CA LYS A 71 -2.03 -14.03 -6.06
C LYS A 71 -3.14 -13.46 -5.19
N GLY A 72 -4.33 -14.07 -5.22
CA GLY A 72 -5.48 -13.60 -4.45
C GLY A 72 -6.83 -14.17 -4.90
N TYR A 73 -7.88 -13.35 -4.86
CA TYR A 73 -9.31 -13.64 -5.07
C TYR A 73 -10.09 -14.25 -3.89
N GLY A 74 -9.51 -14.26 -2.70
CA GLY A 74 -10.22 -14.61 -1.47
C GLY A 74 -11.15 -13.50 -0.95
N GLY A 75 -11.59 -13.65 0.30
CA GLY A 75 -12.17 -12.55 1.07
C GLY A 75 -11.11 -11.52 1.47
N THR A 76 -11.53 -10.46 2.17
CA THR A 76 -10.64 -9.35 2.56
C THR A 76 -10.43 -9.36 4.07
N ASP A 77 -9.18 -9.33 4.52
CA ASP A 77 -8.79 -9.00 5.89
C ASP A 77 -7.57 -8.06 5.87
N PHE A 78 -7.67 -6.93 6.55
CA PHE A 78 -6.60 -5.93 6.58
C PHE A 78 -5.56 -6.22 7.69
N ASP A 79 -5.94 -6.95 8.74
CA ASP A 79 -5.07 -7.22 9.89
C ASP A 79 -3.79 -8.02 9.55
N PRO A 80 -3.79 -9.00 8.63
CA PRO A 80 -2.58 -9.75 8.26
C PRO A 80 -1.41 -8.87 7.83
N VAL A 81 -1.67 -7.77 7.10
CA VAL A 81 -0.63 -6.79 6.73
C VAL A 81 -0.05 -6.11 7.96
N PHE A 82 -0.90 -5.67 8.89
CA PHE A 82 -0.44 -4.95 10.07
C PHE A 82 0.30 -5.87 11.05
N GLU A 83 -0.08 -7.14 11.13
CA GLU A 83 0.73 -8.15 11.83
C GLU A 83 2.10 -8.31 11.21
N PHE A 84 2.16 -8.43 9.88
CA PHE A 84 3.41 -8.59 9.14
C PHE A 84 4.35 -7.41 9.40
N ILE A 85 3.84 -6.18 9.30
CA ILE A 85 4.60 -4.95 9.60
C ILE A 85 5.07 -4.92 11.06
N THR A 86 4.22 -5.30 12.00
CA THR A 86 4.52 -5.25 13.44
C THR A 86 5.58 -6.27 13.86
N LYS A 87 5.56 -7.46 13.24
CA LYS A 87 6.55 -8.54 13.46
C LYS A 87 7.86 -8.30 12.70
N GLY A 88 7.82 -7.51 11.62
CA GLY A 88 8.97 -7.23 10.76
C GLY A 88 9.86 -6.07 11.22
N PRO A 89 10.83 -5.67 10.37
CA PRO A 89 11.66 -4.50 10.61
C PRO A 89 10.83 -3.21 10.72
N LYS A 90 11.32 -2.23 11.49
CA LYS A 90 10.65 -0.92 11.58
C LYS A 90 10.56 -0.24 10.21
N VAL A 91 9.36 0.19 9.87
CA VAL A 91 9.02 1.00 8.68
C VAL A 91 8.49 2.36 9.10
N ASP A 92 8.63 3.36 8.23
CA ASP A 92 8.23 4.74 8.53
C ASP A 92 6.75 5.00 8.21
N GLY A 93 6.20 4.26 7.24
CA GLY A 93 4.80 4.33 6.88
C GLY A 93 4.32 3.14 6.05
N CYS A 94 3.00 2.99 6.04
CA CYS A 94 2.26 2.04 5.23
C CYS A 94 1.23 2.79 4.40
N ILE A 95 1.23 2.56 3.09
CA ILE A 95 0.15 2.97 2.19
C ILE A 95 -0.66 1.72 1.88
N TYR A 96 -1.96 1.73 2.17
CA TYR A 96 -2.85 0.60 1.91
C TYR A 96 -3.76 0.94 0.73
N LEU A 97 -3.56 0.27 -0.40
CA LEU A 97 -4.35 0.40 -1.62
C LEU A 97 -5.45 -0.67 -1.59
N THR A 98 -6.72 -0.23 -1.55
CA THR A 98 -7.90 -1.11 -1.43
C THR A 98 -9.14 -0.42 -1.99
N ASP A 99 -10.20 -1.16 -2.28
CA ASP A 99 -11.54 -0.60 -2.48
C ASP A 99 -12.29 -0.38 -1.15
N GLY A 100 -11.70 -0.82 -0.04
CA GLY A 100 -12.18 -0.64 1.33
C GLY A 100 -13.32 -1.58 1.74
N PHE A 101 -13.65 -2.58 0.93
CA PHE A 101 -14.60 -3.62 1.30
C PHE A 101 -13.91 -4.70 2.13
N GLY A 102 -14.06 -4.62 3.45
CA GLY A 102 -13.51 -5.58 4.39
C GLY A 102 -13.97 -5.32 5.82
N PRO A 103 -13.55 -6.15 6.78
CA PRO A 103 -13.79 -5.90 8.19
C PRO A 103 -12.99 -4.67 8.68
N THR A 104 -13.47 -4.00 9.73
CA THR A 104 -12.67 -2.97 10.40
C THR A 104 -11.39 -3.57 10.97
N PRO A 105 -10.20 -3.03 10.65
CA PRO A 105 -8.94 -3.53 11.17
C PRO A 105 -8.89 -3.36 12.69
N LYS A 106 -8.38 -4.38 13.38
CA LYS A 106 -8.24 -4.39 14.85
C LYS A 106 -6.80 -4.18 15.28
N ILE A 107 -5.84 -4.40 14.40
CA ILE A 107 -4.42 -4.32 14.69
C ILE A 107 -3.88 -2.97 14.25
N VAL A 108 -3.46 -2.16 15.21
CA VAL A 108 -2.84 -0.85 14.96
C VAL A 108 -1.33 -1.03 14.79
N PRO A 109 -0.74 -0.77 13.60
CA PRO A 109 0.69 -0.90 13.39
C PRO A 109 1.47 0.23 14.07
N ARG A 110 2.78 0.03 14.25
CA ARG A 110 3.69 1.02 14.87
C ARG A 110 4.13 2.15 13.93
N CYS A 111 3.59 2.21 12.71
CA CYS A 111 3.91 3.20 11.69
C CYS A 111 2.67 4.02 11.32
N LYS A 112 2.87 5.14 10.61
CA LYS A 112 1.75 5.90 10.05
C LYS A 112 1.07 5.09 8.93
N VAL A 113 -0.24 5.20 8.83
CA VAL A 113 -1.03 4.52 7.79
C VAL A 113 -1.76 5.55 6.93
N LEU A 114 -1.68 5.37 5.62
CA LEU A 114 -2.49 6.08 4.63
C LEU A 114 -3.34 5.06 3.90
N TRP A 115 -4.66 5.13 4.07
CA TRP A 115 -5.61 4.37 3.28
C TRP A 115 -5.86 5.10 1.96
N VAL A 116 -5.61 4.42 0.86
CA VAL A 116 -5.89 4.92 -0.49
C VAL A 116 -7.02 4.09 -1.06
N ILE A 117 -8.22 4.67 -1.04
CA ILE A 117 -9.46 4.01 -1.44
C ILE A 117 -9.68 4.23 -2.94
N SER A 118 -9.97 3.15 -3.66
CA SER A 118 -10.24 3.18 -5.10
C SER A 118 -11.47 4.02 -5.46
N PRO A 119 -11.59 4.47 -6.73
CA PRO A 119 -12.79 5.15 -7.18
C PRO A 119 -14.02 4.23 -7.11
N GLY A 120 -15.06 4.64 -6.39
CA GLY A 120 -16.25 3.81 -6.16
C GLY A 120 -16.15 2.85 -4.97
N GLY A 121 -14.99 2.81 -4.30
CA GLY A 121 -14.81 2.13 -3.03
C GLY A 121 -15.51 2.80 -1.85
N THR A 122 -15.28 2.27 -0.66
CA THR A 122 -15.89 2.76 0.59
C THR A 122 -14.86 2.89 1.71
N ASP A 123 -15.06 3.86 2.60
CA ASP A 123 -14.23 4.03 3.81
C ASP A 123 -14.86 3.38 5.05
N ARG A 124 -16.04 2.76 4.95
CA ARG A 124 -16.83 2.33 6.12
C ARG A 124 -16.05 1.50 7.13
N ALA A 125 -15.21 0.58 6.65
CA ALA A 125 -14.40 -0.28 7.49
C ALA A 125 -13.32 0.51 8.25
N VAL A 126 -12.78 1.59 7.68
CA VAL A 126 -11.56 2.28 8.14
C VAL A 126 -11.81 3.70 8.64
N LYS A 127 -12.99 4.28 8.40
CA LYS A 127 -13.35 5.66 8.73
C LYS A 127 -13.15 6.02 10.20
N ASN A 128 -13.46 5.08 11.08
CA ASN A 128 -13.34 5.24 12.53
C ASN A 128 -12.19 4.43 13.12
N SER A 129 -11.23 3.98 12.29
CA SER A 129 -10.03 3.26 12.75
C SER A 129 -8.84 4.22 12.94
N PHE A 130 -7.72 3.96 12.28
CA PHE A 130 -6.47 4.70 12.38
C PHE A 130 -5.94 5.08 11.00
N GLY A 131 -5.07 6.08 10.97
CA GLY A 131 -4.46 6.57 9.74
C GLY A 131 -5.29 7.64 9.03
N SER A 132 -4.72 8.17 7.96
CA SER A 132 -5.39 9.13 7.09
C SER A 132 -6.05 8.40 5.92
N ILE A 133 -7.13 8.95 5.39
CA ILE A 133 -7.87 8.36 4.27
C ILE A 133 -7.81 9.33 3.09
N VAL A 134 -7.46 8.81 1.92
CA VAL A 134 -7.48 9.53 0.64
C VAL A 134 -8.22 8.67 -0.38
N PHE A 135 -9.05 9.29 -1.19
CA PHE A 135 -9.71 8.64 -2.32
C PHE A 135 -8.93 8.91 -3.60
N MET A 136 -8.71 7.86 -4.39
CA MET A 136 -8.17 7.99 -5.73
C MET A 136 -9.13 8.80 -6.60
N LYS A 137 -8.56 9.66 -7.44
CA LYS A 137 -9.34 10.36 -8.46
C LYS A 137 -9.75 9.35 -9.52
N LYS A 138 -10.97 9.47 -10.06
CA LYS A 138 -11.32 8.76 -11.28
C LYS A 138 -10.36 9.20 -12.37
N ASN A 139 -9.65 8.24 -12.95
CA ASN A 139 -8.90 8.49 -14.18
C ASN A 139 -9.92 8.68 -15.29
N ASN A 140 -10.25 9.94 -15.60
CA ASN A 140 -10.90 10.26 -16.85
C ASN A 140 -9.86 9.99 -17.93
N ALA A 141 -9.88 8.78 -18.50
CA ALA A 141 -9.18 8.53 -19.74
C ALA A 141 -9.58 9.65 -20.70
N ARG A 142 -8.60 10.42 -21.19
CA ARG A 142 -8.83 11.32 -22.32
C ARG A 142 -9.29 10.40 -23.44
N SER A 143 -10.56 10.50 -23.79
CA SER A 143 -11.05 10.12 -25.10
C SER A 143 -10.35 11.05 -26.09
N GLU A 144 -9.25 10.57 -26.67
CA GLU A 144 -8.78 10.99 -27.99
C GLU A 144 -9.45 10.12 -29.05
#